data_AF-A0A6Y1QR08-F1
#
_entry.id   AF-A0A6Y1QR08-F1
#
_cell.length_a   1.000
_cell.length_b   1.000
_cell.length_c   1.000
_cell.angle_alpha   90.00
_cell.angle_beta   90.00
_cell.angle_gamma   90.00
#
_symmetry.space_group_name_H-M   'P 1'
#
loop_
_entity.id
_entity.type
_entity.pdbx_description
1 polymer ?
#
loop_
_entity_poly.entity_id
_entity_poly.type
_entity_poly.pdbx_seq_one_letter_code
_entity_poly.pdbx_strand_id
1 'polypeptide(L)'
;NSSFIAGEVLKKYKNHKLVYLVGSPSGMNNEEPDVIESLKKFMPELIIHDAKSFTDWLSVIKNSVVLISGRYHYSIAAMCFGTPTVCFSSNTPKLDEINKMFNLPSCVRTHDEFIKALNEIDNLTWQPLSKEMSDLAEYNYNFL
;
A
#
# COMPACT_ATOMS: atom_id res chain seq x y z
N ASN A 1 -17.75 -1.83 0.55
CA ASN A 1 -16.92 -0.73 1.10
C ASN A 1 -16.33 0.19 0.01
N SER A 2 -16.33 -0.19 -1.27
CA SER A 2 -15.71 0.58 -2.37
C SER A 2 -16.18 2.05 -2.47
N SER A 3 -17.47 2.32 -2.26
CA SER A 3 -18.03 3.69 -2.22
C SER A 3 -17.34 4.57 -1.18
N PHE A 4 -17.15 4.05 0.04
CA PHE A 4 -16.52 4.78 1.13
C PHE A 4 -15.04 5.04 0.85
N ILE A 5 -14.27 4.02 0.45
CA ILE A 5 -12.85 4.19 0.12
C ILE A 5 -12.69 5.19 -1.03
N ALA A 6 -13.49 5.05 -2.08
CA ALA A 6 -13.48 5.98 -3.20
C ALA A 6 -13.79 7.42 -2.76
N GLY A 7 -14.81 7.61 -1.92
CA GLY A 7 -15.20 8.92 -1.41
C GLY A 7 -14.08 9.64 -0.68
N GLU A 8 -13.42 8.96 0.27
CA GLU A 8 -12.33 9.57 1.04
C GLU A 8 -11.07 9.80 0.18
N VAL A 9 -10.73 8.86 -0.71
CA VAL A 9 -9.59 9.00 -1.63
C VAL A 9 -9.81 10.16 -2.60
N LEU A 10 -10.98 10.26 -3.23
CA LEU A 10 -11.30 11.36 -4.16
C LEU A 10 -11.34 12.71 -3.45
N LYS A 11 -11.82 12.75 -2.20
CA LYS A 11 -11.85 13.97 -1.39
C LYS A 11 -10.43 14.50 -1.12
N LYS A 12 -9.51 13.63 -0.71
CA LYS A 12 -8.13 14.02 -0.37
C LYS A 12 -7.25 14.22 -1.61
N TYR A 13 -7.38 13.36 -2.63
CA TYR A 13 -6.46 13.28 -3.76
C TYR A 13 -7.10 13.69 -5.10
N LYS A 14 -8.09 14.59 -5.10
CA LYS A 14 -8.84 15.05 -6.29
C LYS A 14 -8.02 15.42 -7.54
N ASN A 15 -6.77 15.85 -7.37
CA ASN A 15 -5.88 16.30 -8.45
C ASN A 15 -4.78 15.27 -8.79
N HIS A 16 -4.89 14.04 -8.29
CA HIS A 16 -3.91 12.97 -8.51
C HIS A 16 -4.47 11.89 -9.42
N LYS A 17 -3.57 11.22 -10.14
CA LYS A 17 -3.92 9.99 -10.86
C LYS A 17 -4.17 8.88 -9.87
N LEU A 18 -5.32 8.22 -9.99
CA LEU A 18 -5.66 7.04 -9.20
C LEU A 18 -5.29 5.80 -9.98
N VAL A 19 -4.43 4.97 -9.39
CA VAL A 19 -3.93 3.74 -10.01
C VAL A 19 -4.30 2.54 -9.14
N TYR A 20 -4.97 1.56 -9.72
CA TYR A 20 -5.09 0.23 -9.17
C TYR A 20 -3.97 -0.62 -9.75
N LEU A 21 -2.95 -0.87 -8.93
CA LEU A 21 -1.76 -1.63 -9.32
C LEU A 21 -2.03 -3.12 -9.16
N VAL A 22 -1.91 -3.86 -10.27
CA VAL A 22 -1.92 -5.33 -10.29
C VAL A 22 -0.60 -5.84 -10.86
N GLY A 23 -0.35 -7.12 -10.64
CA GLY A 23 0.84 -7.80 -11.16
C GLY A 23 1.19 -9.02 -10.33
N SER A 24 1.34 -10.16 -11.01
CA SER A 24 1.86 -11.41 -10.47
C SER A 24 2.46 -12.20 -11.63
N PRO A 25 3.50 -13.03 -11.40
CA PRO A 25 3.97 -13.99 -12.40
C PRO A 25 2.85 -14.89 -12.97
N SER A 26 1.80 -15.13 -12.17
CA SER A 26 0.64 -15.96 -12.52
C SER A 26 -0.55 -15.17 -13.08
N GLY A 27 -0.40 -13.86 -13.33
CA GLY A 27 -1.49 -12.97 -13.74
C GLY A 27 -2.35 -12.45 -12.58
N MET A 28 -3.33 -11.60 -12.93
CA MET A 28 -4.26 -10.95 -12.00
C MET A 28 -4.93 -11.97 -11.05
N ASN A 29 -5.02 -11.65 -9.76
CA ASN A 29 -5.68 -12.53 -8.80
C ASN A 29 -7.18 -12.60 -9.13
N ASN A 30 -7.80 -13.78 -8.99
CA ASN A 30 -9.21 -14.03 -9.30
C ASN A 30 -10.20 -13.07 -8.63
N GLU A 31 -9.86 -12.48 -7.48
CA GLU A 31 -10.72 -11.52 -6.77
C GLU A 31 -10.58 -10.07 -7.28
N GLU A 32 -9.52 -9.75 -8.03
CA GLU A 32 -9.24 -8.37 -8.45
C GLU A 32 -10.25 -7.82 -9.48
N PRO A 33 -10.74 -8.58 -10.47
CA PRO A 33 -11.76 -8.08 -11.41
C PRO A 33 -12.99 -7.51 -10.72
N ASP A 34 -13.56 -8.22 -9.74
CA ASP A 34 -14.77 -7.78 -9.02
C ASP A 34 -14.51 -6.53 -8.18
N VAL A 35 -13.34 -6.44 -7.54
CA VAL A 35 -12.93 -5.26 -6.77
C VAL A 35 -12.72 -4.06 -7.68
N ILE A 36 -12.06 -4.25 -8.82
CA ILE A 36 -11.84 -3.22 -9.83
C ILE A 36 -13.18 -2.70 -10.37
N GLU A 37 -14.10 -3.60 -10.74
CA GLU A 37 -15.42 -3.21 -11.22
C GLU A 37 -16.19 -2.42 -10.15
N SER A 38 -16.14 -2.88 -8.91
CA SER A 38 -16.78 -2.22 -7.77
C SER A 38 -16.22 -0.81 -7.51
N LEU A 39 -14.91 -0.61 -7.60
CA LEU A 39 -14.26 0.69 -7.41
C LEU A 39 -14.53 1.63 -8.60
N LYS A 40 -14.52 1.13 -9.83
CA LYS A 40 -14.77 1.94 -11.04
C LYS A 40 -16.16 2.57 -11.07
N LYS A 41 -17.15 1.99 -10.39
CA LYS A 41 -18.48 2.59 -10.21
C LYS A 41 -18.43 3.96 -9.52
N PHE A 42 -17.42 4.19 -8.68
CA PHE A 42 -17.23 5.43 -7.91
C PHE A 42 -15.99 6.23 -8.35
N MET A 43 -15.02 5.57 -9.00
CA MET A 43 -13.79 6.17 -9.54
C MET A 43 -13.67 5.83 -11.03
N PRO A 44 -14.45 6.46 -11.92
CA PRO A 44 -14.47 6.12 -13.34
C PRO A 44 -13.12 6.33 -14.04
N GLU A 45 -12.31 7.28 -13.53
CA GLU A 45 -10.97 7.58 -14.03
C GLU A 45 -9.86 6.66 -13.44
N LEU A 46 -10.23 5.64 -12.65
CA LEU A 46 -9.28 4.70 -12.06
C LEU A 46 -8.51 3.95 -13.16
N ILE A 47 -7.19 4.19 -13.21
CA ILE A 47 -6.27 3.55 -14.13
C ILE A 47 -5.93 2.17 -13.58
N ILE A 48 -6.08 1.13 -14.40
CA ILE A 48 -5.63 -0.22 -14.04
C ILE A 48 -4.25 -0.41 -14.62
N HIS A 49 -3.23 -0.49 -13.76
CA HIS A 49 -1.85 -0.70 -14.17
C HIS A 49 -1.47 -2.15 -13.89
N ASP A 50 -1.35 -2.95 -14.95
CA ASP A 50 -0.89 -4.33 -14.88
C ASP A 50 0.62 -4.40 -15.10
N ALA A 51 1.36 -4.38 -13.99
CA ALA A 51 2.80 -4.32 -13.99
C ALA A 51 3.41 -5.59 -14.59
N LYS A 52 4.22 -5.41 -15.64
CA LYS A 52 4.79 -6.54 -16.42
C LYS A 52 6.16 -7.01 -15.94
N SER A 53 6.76 -6.28 -15.00
CA SER A 53 8.04 -6.63 -14.40
C SER A 53 8.11 -6.17 -12.96
N PHE A 54 9.05 -6.74 -12.21
CA PHE A 54 9.34 -6.30 -10.85
C PHE A 54 9.74 -4.83 -10.79
N THR A 55 10.55 -4.36 -11.74
CA THR A 55 10.98 -2.95 -11.82
C THR A 55 9.81 -2.01 -12.10
N ASP A 56 8.91 -2.39 -13.00
CA ASP A 56 7.69 -1.62 -13.29
C ASP A 56 6.79 -1.54 -12.05
N TRP A 57 6.56 -2.67 -11.39
CA TRP A 57 5.80 -2.74 -10.14
C TRP A 57 6.40 -1.86 -9.03
N LEU A 58 7.71 -1.93 -8.81
CA LEU A 58 8.42 -1.08 -7.85
C LEU A 58 8.36 0.40 -8.24
N SER A 59 8.46 0.72 -9.53
CA SER A 59 8.46 2.09 -10.04
C SER A 59 7.14 2.80 -9.73
N VAL A 60 6.01 2.11 -9.89
CA VAL A 60 4.69 2.67 -9.54
C VAL A 60 4.62 2.98 -8.04
N ILE A 61 5.03 2.05 -7.19
CA ILE A 61 5.03 2.25 -5.73
C ILE A 61 5.95 3.41 -5.32
N LYS A 62 7.19 3.42 -5.81
CA LYS A 62 8.20 4.45 -5.47
C LYS A 62 7.74 5.87 -5.80
N ASN A 63 7.03 6.05 -6.93
CA ASN A 63 6.62 7.37 -7.41
C ASN A 63 5.19 7.75 -6.98
N SER A 64 4.54 6.93 -6.15
CA SER A 64 3.20 7.23 -5.64
C SER A 64 3.28 8.23 -4.48
N VAL A 65 2.33 9.16 -4.41
CA VAL A 65 2.21 10.08 -3.25
C VAL A 65 1.74 9.35 -1.99
N VAL A 66 0.95 8.29 -2.18
CA VAL A 66 0.52 7.36 -1.14
C VAL A 66 0.27 5.99 -1.76
N LEU A 67 0.63 4.93 -1.04
CA LEU A 67 0.14 3.58 -1.29
C LEU A 67 -0.99 3.25 -0.29
N ILE A 68 -2.09 2.69 -0.78
CA ILE A 68 -3.18 2.16 0.07
C ILE A 68 -3.27 0.67 -0.22
N SER A 69 -2.98 -0.17 0.78
CA SER A 69 -2.85 -1.62 0.54
C SER A 69 -3.08 -2.46 1.79
N GLY A 70 -3.68 -3.63 1.63
CA GLY A 70 -3.66 -4.71 2.64
C GLY A 70 -2.69 -5.85 2.29
N ARG A 71 -1.95 -5.72 1.19
CA ARG A 71 -1.05 -6.77 0.66
C ARG A 71 0.35 -6.58 1.22
N TYR A 72 0.84 -7.60 1.91
CA TYR A 72 2.16 -7.61 2.56
C TYR A 72 3.31 -7.11 1.67
N HIS A 73 3.51 -7.70 0.48
CA HIS A 73 4.63 -7.35 -0.39
C HIS A 73 4.60 -5.90 -0.87
N TYR A 74 3.41 -5.36 -1.16
CA TYR A 74 3.24 -3.98 -1.60
C TYR A 74 3.66 -3.01 -0.48
N SER A 75 3.25 -3.30 0.75
CA SER A 75 3.64 -2.51 1.92
C SER A 75 5.15 -2.56 2.17
N ILE A 76 5.79 -3.73 2.06
CA ILE A 76 7.26 -3.85 2.19
C ILE A 76 7.98 -3.03 1.11
N ALA A 77 7.52 -3.08 -0.14
CA ALA A 77 8.11 -2.29 -1.20
C ALA A 77 7.99 -0.78 -0.95
N ALA A 78 6.84 -0.33 -0.45
CA ALA A 78 6.65 1.07 -0.08
C ALA A 78 7.57 1.48 1.08
N MET A 79 7.71 0.63 2.10
CA MET A 79 8.66 0.84 3.21
C MET A 79 10.10 0.98 2.72
N CYS A 80 10.54 0.13 1.78
CA CYS A 80 11.89 0.21 1.20
C CYS A 80 12.20 1.56 0.55
N PHE A 81 11.19 2.21 -0.03
CA PHE A 81 11.33 3.52 -0.69
C PHE A 81 10.93 4.71 0.18
N GLY A 82 10.34 4.47 1.35
CA GLY A 82 9.74 5.55 2.16
C GLY A 82 8.48 6.13 1.50
N THR A 83 7.80 5.37 0.65
CA THR A 83 6.51 5.79 0.09
C THR A 83 5.47 5.82 1.22
N PRO A 84 4.76 6.94 1.44
CA PRO A 84 3.69 7.02 2.43
C PRO A 84 2.66 5.92 2.23
N THR A 85 2.28 5.21 3.30
CA THR A 85 1.41 4.02 3.18
C THR A 85 0.29 3.99 4.21
N VAL A 86 -0.95 3.77 3.74
CA VAL A 86 -2.07 3.33 4.58
C VAL A 86 -2.22 1.81 4.44
N CYS A 87 -1.84 1.08 5.49
CA CYS A 87 -1.92 -0.37 5.52
C CYS A 87 -3.26 -0.84 6.10
N PHE A 88 -4.01 -1.65 5.37
CA PHE A 88 -5.14 -2.39 5.94
C PHE A 88 -4.64 -3.64 6.66
N SER A 89 -5.24 -3.97 7.81
CA SER A 89 -4.96 -5.24 8.47
C SER A 89 -5.44 -6.40 7.59
N SER A 90 -4.57 -7.38 7.36
CA SER A 90 -4.99 -8.67 6.79
C SER A 90 -5.19 -9.69 7.91
N ASN A 91 -5.65 -10.89 7.56
CA ASN A 91 -5.76 -12.01 8.51
C ASN A 91 -4.41 -12.47 9.09
N THR A 92 -3.28 -11.90 8.65
CA THR A 92 -1.95 -12.24 9.14
C THR A 92 -1.33 -11.07 9.92
N PRO A 93 -0.79 -11.28 11.13
CA PRO A 93 -0.22 -10.23 11.99
C PRO A 93 1.10 -9.65 11.46
N LYS A 94 1.55 -10.09 10.28
CA LYS A 94 2.86 -9.75 9.71
C LYS A 94 3.05 -8.24 9.53
N LEU A 95 2.02 -7.55 9.03
CA LEU A 95 2.10 -6.10 8.83
C LEU A 95 2.07 -5.33 10.15
N ASP A 96 1.30 -5.79 11.14
CA ASP A 96 1.27 -5.14 12.45
C ASP A 96 2.63 -5.21 13.14
N GLU A 97 3.28 -6.38 13.14
CA GLU A 97 4.59 -6.56 13.76
C GLU A 97 5.69 -5.76 13.04
N ILE A 98 5.67 -5.70 11.71
CA ILE A 98 6.64 -4.89 10.95
C ILE A 98 6.40 -3.41 11.17
N ASN A 99 5.16 -2.94 11.16
CA ASN A 99 4.87 -1.54 11.42
C ASN A 99 5.36 -1.15 12.83
N LYS A 100 5.12 -2.01 13.82
CA LYS A 100 5.63 -1.82 15.19
C LYS A 100 7.16 -1.81 15.22
N MET A 101 7.83 -2.73 14.53
CA MET A 101 9.28 -2.85 14.48
C MET A 101 9.97 -1.60 13.93
N PHE A 102 9.40 -0.99 12.89
CA PHE A 102 9.95 0.21 12.25
C PHE A 102 9.27 1.51 12.68
N ASN A 103 8.49 1.49 13.77
CA ASN A 103 7.76 2.66 14.29
C ASN A 103 6.88 3.37 13.22
N LEU A 104 6.25 2.57 12.37
CA LEU A 104 5.31 3.01 11.35
C LEU A 104 3.85 2.99 11.88
N PRO A 105 2.92 3.70 11.23
CA PRO A 105 1.51 3.69 11.62
C PRO A 105 0.92 2.29 11.68
N SER A 106 0.09 2.03 12.70
CA SER A 106 -0.65 0.77 12.82
C SER A 106 -1.55 0.52 11.61
N CYS A 107 -1.81 -0.75 11.32
CA CYS A 107 -2.77 -1.11 10.28
C CYS A 107 -4.19 -0.62 10.63
N VAL A 108 -4.94 -0.16 9.63
CA VAL A 108 -6.32 0.28 9.76
C VAL A 108 -7.27 -0.93 9.66
N ARG A 109 -8.29 -0.92 10.51
CA ARG A 109 -9.32 -1.96 10.68
C ARG A 109 -10.74 -1.40 10.54
N THR A 110 -10.90 -0.10 10.79
CA THR A 110 -12.21 0.57 10.74
C THR A 110 -12.21 1.73 9.75
N HIS A 111 -13.41 2.23 9.44
CA HIS A 111 -13.58 3.44 8.62
C HIS A 111 -12.94 4.66 9.27
N ASP A 112 -13.14 4.85 10.57
CA ASP A 112 -12.58 5.98 11.31
C ASP A 112 -11.06 5.93 11.35
N GLU A 113 -10.47 4.75 11.52
CA GLU A 113 -9.01 4.56 11.45
C GLU A 113 -8.48 4.87 10.04
N PHE A 114 -9.21 4.50 8.99
CA PHE A 114 -8.83 4.83 7.62
C PHE A 114 -8.85 6.33 7.35
N ILE A 115 -9.91 7.03 7.77
CA ILE A 115 -10.02 8.50 7.65
C ILE A 115 -8.89 9.17 8.42
N LYS A 116 -8.67 8.74 9.67
CA LYS A 116 -7.60 9.28 10.52
C LYS A 116 -6.24 9.09 9.85
N ALA A 117 -5.92 7.87 9.40
CA ALA A 117 -4.67 7.56 8.74
C ALA A 117 -4.46 8.41 7.49
N LEU A 118 -5.49 8.55 6.64
CA LEU A 118 -5.43 9.43 5.47
C LEU A 118 -5.18 10.89 5.84
N ASN A 119 -5.81 11.42 6.89
CA ASN A 119 -5.64 12.82 7.27
C ASN A 119 -4.26 13.10 7.90
N GLU A 120 -3.71 12.14 8.64
CA GLU A 120 -2.44 12.30 9.34
C GLU A 120 -1.22 11.96 8.48
N ILE A 121 -1.41 11.29 7.34
CA ILE A 121 -0.31 10.72 6.54
C ILE A 121 0.77 11.73 6.13
N ASP A 122 0.36 12.97 5.83
CA ASP A 122 1.26 14.05 5.38
C ASP A 122 2.04 14.68 6.55
N ASN A 123 1.61 14.45 7.79
CA ASN A 123 2.27 14.94 9.00
C ASN A 123 3.34 13.97 9.51
N LEU A 124 3.42 12.77 8.92
CA LEU A 124 4.37 11.74 9.28
C LEU A 124 5.65 11.90 8.46
N THR A 125 6.78 11.62 9.08
CA THR A 125 8.06 11.54 8.37
C THR A 125 8.24 10.13 7.84
N TRP A 126 8.20 9.98 6.51
CA TRP A 126 8.46 8.72 5.84
C TRP A 126 9.90 8.69 5.35
N GLN A 127 10.63 7.65 5.74
CA GLN A 127 12.03 7.46 5.35
C GLN A 127 12.18 6.08 4.69
N PRO A 128 13.08 5.95 3.69
CA PRO A 128 13.41 4.65 3.11
C PRO A 128 14.00 3.71 4.15
N LEU A 129 13.38 2.55 4.35
CA LEU A 129 13.82 1.52 5.30
C LEU A 129 14.67 0.42 4.66
N SER A 130 14.99 0.54 3.37
CA SER A 130 15.69 -0.51 2.61
C SER A 130 17.01 -0.94 3.25
N LYS A 131 17.81 0.00 3.78
CA LYS A 131 19.05 -0.32 4.48
C LYS A 131 18.79 -1.07 5.78
N GLU A 132 17.93 -0.52 6.64
CA GLU A 132 17.63 -1.10 7.96
C GLU A 132 17.02 -2.50 7.83
N MET A 133 16.11 -2.69 6.89
CA MET A 133 15.53 -3.99 6.57
C MET A 133 16.58 -4.98 6.05
N SER A 134 17.52 -4.53 5.22
CA SER A 134 18.60 -5.39 4.69
C SER A 134 19.58 -5.79 5.80
N ASP A 135 20.00 -4.82 6.63
CA ASP A 135 20.89 -5.07 7.77
C ASP A 135 20.24 -6.06 8.76
N LEU A 136 18.94 -5.90 9.05
CA LEU A 136 18.20 -6.81 9.92
C LEU A 136 18.05 -8.21 9.31
N ALA A 137 17.82 -8.30 8.01
CA ALA A 137 17.74 -9.58 7.31
C ALA A 137 19.09 -10.31 7.33
N GLU A 138 20.19 -9.60 7.09
CA GLU A 138 21.55 -10.15 7.16
C GLU A 138 21.90 -10.59 8.58
N TYR A 139 21.59 -9.77 9.58
CA TYR A 139 21.73 -10.14 10.98
C TYR A 139 20.97 -11.44 11.25
N ASN A 140 19.65 -11.48 11.00
CA ASN A 140 18.85 -12.67 11.27
C ASN A 140 19.32 -13.92 10.52
N TYR A 141 19.86 -13.78 9.30
CA TYR A 141 20.42 -14.89 8.55
C TYR A 141 21.66 -15.50 9.23
N ASN A 142 22.54 -14.66 9.79
CA ASN A 142 23.75 -15.10 10.47
C ASN A 142 23.51 -15.72 11.86
N PHE A 143 22.30 -15.60 12.42
CA PHE A 143 21.90 -16.21 13.69
C PHE A 143 21.14 -17.53 13.53
N LEU A 144 20.86 -17.96 12.29
CA LEU A 144 20.25 -19.26 11.95
C LEU A 144 21.33 -20.30 11.60
#